data_AF-A0A7L2HDR5-F1
#
_entry.id   AF-A0A7L2HDR5-F1
#
_cell.length_a   1.000
_cell.length_b   1.000
_cell.length_c   1.000
_cell.angle_alpha   90.00
_cell.angle_beta   90.00
_cell.angle_gamma   90.00
#
_symmetry.space_group_name_H-M   'P 1'
#
loop_
_entity.id
_entity.type
_entity.pdbx_description
1 polymer ?
#
loop_
_entity_poly.entity_id
_entity_poly.type
_entity_poly.pdbx_seq_one_letter_code
_entity_poly.pdbx_strand_id
1 'polypeptide(L)'
;TPLAPPEVQQQYLSSIQHLLGDGLTELITLVKQAVHKVFGSISLKHTLSLLELEQKLKDIREVVEHKDSDRIASYSPLCHYLMPDEENPLATQACGLTEGDIATIKLLNETRDMLESPDFSTVLSTCLNRGFSRLLDNMAEFFRPTEKDLSQKGSVNSLSSVSLPLAKIIPIINGQIHSVCSETPSHFVQVRILL
;
A
#
# COMPACT_ATOMS: atom_id res chain seq x y z
N THR A 1 18.65 4.31 35.98
CA THR A 1 18.81 3.20 35.01
C THR A 1 18.12 3.63 33.73
N PRO A 2 18.68 3.42 32.53
CA PRO A 2 18.03 3.83 31.28
C PRO A 2 16.66 3.16 31.15
N LEU A 3 15.66 3.92 30.69
CA LEU A 3 14.27 3.48 30.59
C LEU A 3 14.07 2.34 29.56
N ALA A 4 14.96 2.26 28.57
CA ALA A 4 14.95 1.24 27.52
C ALA A 4 16.35 0.61 27.37
N PRO A 5 16.70 -0.43 28.15
CA PRO A 5 17.92 -1.20 27.93
C PRO A 5 17.88 -1.97 26.58
N PRO A 6 19.02 -2.48 26.07
CA PRO A 6 19.08 -3.15 24.77
C PRO A 6 18.08 -4.29 24.58
N GLU A 7 17.81 -5.06 25.65
CA GLU A 7 16.83 -6.15 25.63
C GLU A 7 15.41 -5.63 25.37
N VAL A 8 14.99 -4.54 26.03
CA VAL A 8 13.70 -3.89 25.80
C VAL A 8 13.62 -3.31 24.38
N GLN A 9 14.71 -2.71 23.90
CA GLN A 9 14.77 -2.18 22.52
C GLN A 9 14.60 -3.31 21.49
N GLN A 10 15.33 -4.40 21.64
CA GLN A 10 15.27 -5.55 20.74
C GLN A 10 13.87 -6.20 20.76
N GLN A 11 13.29 -6.37 21.95
CA GLN A 11 11.95 -6.94 22.10
C GLN A 11 10.90 -6.03 21.46
N TYR A 12 10.92 -4.72 21.75
CA TYR A 12 10.02 -3.74 21.14
C TYR A 12 10.15 -3.71 19.61
N LEU A 13 11.36 -3.64 19.06
CA LEU A 13 11.58 -3.59 17.62
C LEU A 13 11.19 -4.89 16.90
N SER A 14 11.13 -6.02 17.61
CA SER A 14 10.65 -7.28 17.03
C SER A 14 9.16 -7.27 16.68
N SER A 15 8.38 -6.29 17.17
CA SER A 15 6.98 -6.10 16.79
C SER A 15 6.77 -5.88 15.28
N ILE A 16 7.80 -5.41 14.57
CA ILE A 16 7.79 -5.28 13.10
C ILE A 16 7.50 -6.61 12.38
N GLN A 17 7.70 -7.74 13.05
CA GLN A 17 7.41 -9.07 12.52
C GLN A 17 5.93 -9.25 12.18
N HIS A 18 5.01 -8.54 12.85
CA HIS A 18 3.59 -8.57 12.50
C HIS A 18 3.36 -8.01 11.09
N LEU A 19 3.87 -6.81 10.83
CA LEU A 19 3.79 -6.20 9.50
C LEU A 19 4.42 -7.09 8.43
N LEU A 20 5.54 -7.74 8.72
CA LEU A 20 6.22 -8.62 7.76
C LEU A 20 5.68 -10.05 7.71
N GLY A 21 4.71 -10.38 8.56
CA GLY A 21 4.14 -11.72 8.73
C GLY A 21 2.63 -11.73 8.53
N ASP A 22 1.88 -11.90 9.62
CA ASP A 22 0.43 -12.05 9.60
C ASP A 22 -0.26 -10.80 9.04
N GLY A 23 0.16 -9.60 9.45
CA GLY A 23 -0.38 -8.33 8.95
C GLY A 23 -0.27 -8.17 7.43
N LEU A 24 0.88 -8.50 6.83
CA LEU A 24 1.02 -8.49 5.36
C LEU A 24 0.18 -9.57 4.69
N THR A 25 0.09 -10.77 5.29
CA THR A 25 -0.71 -11.87 4.74
C THR A 25 -2.20 -11.50 4.68
N GLU A 26 -2.70 -10.87 5.73
CA GLU A 26 -4.08 -10.36 5.78
C GLU A 26 -4.30 -9.22 4.80
N LEU A 27 -3.36 -8.27 4.71
CA LEU A 27 -3.43 -7.17 3.74
C LEU A 27 -3.45 -7.69 2.29
N ILE A 28 -2.59 -8.66 1.96
CA ILE A 28 -2.59 -9.32 0.65
C ILE A 28 -3.95 -9.96 0.37
N THR A 29 -4.54 -10.61 1.37
CA THR A 29 -5.86 -11.24 1.25
C THR A 29 -6.94 -10.22 0.96
N LEU A 30 -6.98 -9.10 1.70
CA LEU A 30 -7.94 -8.02 1.48
C LEU A 30 -7.75 -7.37 0.10
N VAL A 31 -6.52 -7.02 -0.27
CA VAL A 31 -6.20 -6.42 -1.58
C VAL A 31 -6.60 -7.37 -2.71
N LYS A 32 -6.36 -8.68 -2.58
CA LYS A 32 -6.77 -9.68 -3.57
C LYS A 32 -8.29 -9.71 -3.75
N GLN A 33 -9.05 -9.63 -2.67
CA GLN A 33 -10.51 -9.55 -2.71
C GLN A 33 -10.98 -8.26 -3.40
N ALA A 34 -10.39 -7.12 -3.05
CA ALA A 34 -10.69 -5.83 -3.68
C ALA A 34 -10.40 -5.82 -5.19
N VAL A 35 -9.23 -6.33 -5.59
CA VAL A 35 -8.87 -6.49 -7.01
C VAL A 35 -9.87 -7.39 -7.73
N HIS A 36 -10.27 -8.52 -7.13
CA HIS A 36 -11.27 -9.41 -7.73
C HIS A 36 -12.64 -8.74 -7.85
N LYS A 37 -13.06 -7.93 -6.88
CA LYS A 37 -14.31 -7.14 -6.94
C LYS A 37 -14.29 -6.13 -8.10
N VAL A 38 -13.15 -5.49 -8.34
CA VAL A 38 -13.01 -4.42 -9.35
C VAL A 38 -12.74 -4.95 -10.76
N PHE A 39 -11.92 -5.99 -10.91
CA PHE A 39 -11.48 -6.52 -12.20
C PHE A 39 -12.07 -7.89 -12.57
N GLY A 40 -12.70 -8.62 -11.66
CA GLY A 40 -13.10 -10.02 -11.86
C GLY A 40 -14.09 -10.25 -13.01
N SER A 41 -14.90 -9.26 -13.36
CA SER A 41 -15.85 -9.32 -14.48
C SER A 41 -15.31 -8.71 -15.78
N ILE A 42 -14.09 -8.14 -15.77
CA ILE A 42 -13.51 -7.46 -16.92
C ILE A 42 -12.81 -8.47 -17.83
N SER A 43 -13.21 -8.49 -19.10
CA SER A 43 -12.55 -9.33 -20.12
C SER A 43 -11.10 -8.92 -20.32
N LEU A 44 -10.20 -9.89 -20.50
CA LEU A 44 -8.80 -9.65 -20.86
C LEU A 44 -8.63 -8.86 -22.18
N LYS A 45 -9.65 -8.88 -23.05
CA LYS A 45 -9.68 -8.12 -24.31
C LYS A 45 -10.13 -6.68 -24.14
N HIS A 46 -10.78 -6.34 -23.02
CA HIS A 46 -11.26 -5.00 -22.75
C HIS A 46 -10.07 -4.04 -22.69
N THR A 47 -10.19 -2.91 -23.37
CA THR A 47 -9.14 -1.89 -23.43
C THR A 47 -9.40 -0.83 -22.37
N LEU A 48 -8.36 -0.46 -21.64
CA LEU A 48 -8.38 0.62 -20.67
C LEU A 48 -7.35 1.68 -21.05
N SER A 49 -7.73 2.94 -20.95
CA SER A 49 -6.82 4.09 -20.93
C SER A 49 -6.11 4.20 -19.59
N LEU A 50 -5.07 5.04 -19.52
CA LEU A 50 -4.37 5.32 -18.25
C LEU A 50 -5.32 5.93 -17.21
N LEU A 51 -6.25 6.79 -17.62
CA LEU A 51 -7.22 7.42 -16.73
C LEU A 51 -8.24 6.40 -16.18
N GLU A 52 -8.71 5.48 -17.02
CA GLU A 52 -9.59 4.39 -16.56
C GLU A 52 -8.85 3.45 -15.61
N LEU A 53 -7.57 3.17 -15.86
CA LEU A 53 -6.74 2.39 -14.94
C LEU A 53 -6.54 3.11 -13.61
N GLU A 54 -6.26 4.41 -13.62
CA GLU A 54 -6.19 5.24 -12.42
C GLU A 54 -7.49 5.14 -11.62
N GLN A 55 -8.64 5.24 -12.29
CA GLN A 55 -9.94 5.09 -11.62
C GLN A 55 -10.10 3.70 -11.00
N LYS A 56 -9.70 2.63 -11.71
CA LYS A 56 -9.75 1.27 -11.15
C LYS A 56 -8.85 1.09 -9.93
N LEU A 57 -7.68 1.72 -9.91
CA LEU A 57 -6.81 1.72 -8.73
C LEU A 57 -7.45 2.48 -7.56
N LYS A 58 -8.13 3.61 -7.83
CA LYS A 58 -8.91 4.34 -6.81
C LYS A 58 -10.04 3.48 -6.26
N ASP A 59 -10.78 2.77 -7.12
CA ASP A 59 -11.86 1.87 -6.70
C ASP A 59 -11.33 0.74 -5.77
N ILE A 60 -10.13 0.20 -6.05
CA ILE A 60 -9.47 -0.79 -5.18
C ILE A 60 -9.10 -0.14 -3.84
N ARG A 61 -8.47 1.04 -3.86
CA ARG A 61 -8.08 1.75 -2.64
C ARG A 61 -9.29 2.06 -1.77
N GLU A 62 -10.40 2.46 -2.35
CA GLU A 62 -11.62 2.74 -1.60
C GLU A 62 -12.07 1.52 -0.80
N VAL A 63 -12.06 0.33 -1.40
CA VAL A 63 -12.44 -0.93 -0.72
C VAL A 63 -11.44 -1.32 0.38
N VAL A 64 -10.15 -0.99 0.22
CA VAL A 64 -9.10 -1.39 1.16
C VAL A 64 -8.96 -0.39 2.32
N GLU A 65 -9.04 0.90 2.01
CA GLU A 65 -8.82 2.00 2.95
C GLU A 65 -10.11 2.39 3.69
N HIS A 66 -11.28 2.06 3.13
CA HIS A 66 -12.58 2.31 3.75
C HIS A 66 -13.35 1.00 3.90
N LYS A 67 -13.61 0.57 5.15
CA LYS A 67 -14.51 -0.55 5.41
C LYS A 67 -15.96 -0.12 5.15
N ASP A 68 -16.70 -0.89 4.35
CA ASP A 68 -18.16 -0.85 4.22
C ASP A 68 -18.79 -1.23 5.58
N SER A 69 -18.93 -0.29 6.52
CA SER A 69 -19.96 -0.24 7.59
C SER A 69 -19.52 0.60 8.81
N ASP A 70 -20.26 1.67 9.08
CA ASP A 70 -21.04 1.94 10.30
C ASP A 70 -20.41 1.72 11.69
N ARG A 71 -19.10 1.58 11.80
CA ARG A 71 -18.40 1.48 13.08
C ARG A 71 -17.72 2.78 13.40
N ILE A 72 -17.98 3.21 14.62
CA ILE A 72 -17.45 4.35 15.39
C ILE A 72 -15.93 4.17 15.63
N ALA A 73 -15.18 3.67 14.64
CA ALA A 73 -13.74 3.55 14.72
C ALA A 73 -13.14 4.84 14.16
N SER A 74 -12.63 5.69 15.06
CA SER A 74 -12.00 6.97 14.73
C SER A 74 -10.63 6.85 14.06
N TYR A 75 -10.15 5.64 13.76
CA TYR A 75 -8.81 5.37 13.23
C TYR A 75 -8.83 4.59 11.92
N SER A 76 -7.74 4.74 11.15
CA SER A 76 -7.59 4.09 9.84
C SER A 76 -7.57 2.56 9.97
N PRO A 77 -8.33 1.81 9.14
CA PRO A 77 -8.34 0.35 9.19
C PRO A 77 -6.97 -0.25 8.81
N LEU A 78 -6.05 0.56 8.26
CA LEU A 78 -4.72 0.11 7.87
C LEU A 78 -3.80 -0.16 9.07
N CYS A 79 -4.08 0.44 10.24
CA CYS A 79 -3.22 0.30 11.43
C CYS A 79 -3.14 -1.15 11.93
N HIS A 80 -4.23 -1.90 11.79
CA HIS A 80 -4.32 -3.32 12.13
C HIS A 80 -3.29 -4.20 11.39
N TYR A 81 -2.88 -3.80 10.18
CA TYR A 81 -1.84 -4.52 9.43
C TYR A 81 -0.42 -4.16 9.86
N LEU A 82 -0.24 -3.03 10.55
CA LEU A 82 1.06 -2.55 11.01
C LEU A 82 1.43 -3.13 12.37
N MET A 83 0.44 -3.34 13.23
CA MET A 83 0.62 -3.80 14.60
C MET A 83 -0.56 -4.67 15.05
N PRO A 84 -0.34 -5.72 15.86
CA PRO A 84 -1.44 -6.51 16.40
C PRO A 84 -2.33 -5.69 17.33
N ASP A 85 -3.61 -6.04 17.36
CA ASP A 85 -4.58 -5.47 18.29
C ASP A 85 -4.18 -5.73 19.75
N GLU A 86 -4.63 -4.87 20.67
CA GLU A 86 -4.30 -4.99 22.10
C GLU A 86 -4.83 -6.31 22.69
N GLU A 87 -5.97 -6.79 22.20
CA GLU A 87 -6.62 -8.03 22.63
C GLU A 87 -5.86 -9.30 22.21
N ASN A 88 -4.91 -9.19 21.28
CA ASN A 88 -4.14 -10.34 20.82
C ASN A 88 -3.15 -10.81 21.91
N PRO A 89 -2.85 -12.11 22.00
CA PRO A 89 -1.91 -12.63 22.99
C PRO A 89 -0.55 -11.92 22.94
N LEU A 90 0.04 -11.56 24.08
CA LEU A 90 1.32 -10.82 24.13
C LEU A 90 2.42 -11.49 23.30
N ALA A 91 2.47 -12.82 23.30
CA ALA A 91 3.45 -13.59 22.52
C ALA A 91 3.39 -13.36 21.00
N THR A 92 2.27 -12.84 20.46
CA THR A 92 2.14 -12.47 19.05
C THR A 92 2.47 -11.00 18.79
N GLN A 93 2.61 -10.17 19.83
CA GLN A 93 2.88 -8.74 19.72
C GLN A 93 4.37 -8.41 19.61
N ALA A 94 5.22 -9.21 20.25
CA ALA A 94 6.66 -9.14 20.12
C ALA A 94 7.30 -10.48 20.52
N CYS A 95 8.52 -10.72 20.03
CA CYS A 95 9.26 -11.95 20.27
C CYS A 95 9.50 -12.17 21.78
N GLY A 96 8.93 -13.25 22.32
CA GLY A 96 9.10 -13.63 23.72
C GLY A 96 8.46 -12.66 24.72
N LEU A 97 7.48 -11.86 24.30
CA LEU A 97 6.80 -10.91 25.18
C LEU A 97 5.92 -11.61 26.22
N THR A 98 6.08 -11.19 27.48
CA THR A 98 5.34 -11.69 28.63
C THR A 98 4.74 -10.54 29.44
N GLU A 99 3.82 -10.84 30.37
CA GLU A 99 3.22 -9.83 31.25
C GLU A 99 4.23 -9.10 32.14
N GLY A 100 5.42 -9.70 32.38
CA GLY A 100 6.50 -9.09 33.15
C GLY A 100 7.24 -7.96 32.41
N ASP A 101 7.09 -7.87 31.09
CA ASP A 101 7.82 -6.93 30.22
C ASP A 101 7.13 -5.56 30.15
N ILE A 102 6.86 -4.96 31.32
CA ILE A 102 6.04 -3.75 31.49
C ILE A 102 6.53 -2.59 30.60
N ALA A 103 7.85 -2.43 30.48
CA ALA A 103 8.44 -1.36 29.66
C ALA A 103 8.14 -1.55 28.16
N THR A 104 8.26 -2.77 27.66
CA THR A 104 7.96 -3.11 26.27
C THR A 104 6.47 -2.96 25.98
N ILE A 105 5.60 -3.47 26.87
CA ILE A 105 4.14 -3.32 26.76
C ILE A 105 3.76 -1.85 26.67
N LYS A 106 4.34 -1.00 27.53
CA LYS A 106 4.09 0.44 27.50
C LYS A 106 4.49 1.08 26.17
N LEU A 107 5.66 0.75 25.62
CA LEU A 107 6.09 1.24 24.31
C LEU A 107 5.16 0.79 23.19
N LEU A 108 4.68 -0.46 23.24
CA LEU A 108 3.73 -0.99 22.26
C LEU A 108 2.39 -0.24 22.33
N ASN A 109 1.90 0.07 23.53
CA ASN A 109 0.68 0.84 23.73
C ASN A 109 0.82 2.28 23.20
N GLU A 110 1.90 2.97 23.56
CA GLU A 110 2.18 4.32 23.03
C GLU A 110 2.32 4.32 21.49
N THR A 111 2.81 3.22 20.92
CA THR A 111 2.91 3.06 19.46
C THR A 111 1.54 2.88 18.83
N ARG A 112 0.64 2.09 19.42
CA ARG A 112 -0.75 1.98 18.95
C ARG A 112 -1.45 3.33 19.01
N ASP A 113 -1.32 4.07 20.12
CA ASP A 113 -1.87 5.43 20.24
C ASP A 113 -1.36 6.35 19.13
N MET A 114 -0.08 6.26 18.77
CA MET A 114 0.51 7.02 17.67
C MET A 114 -0.06 6.60 16.31
N LEU A 115 -0.17 5.29 16.03
CA LEU A 115 -0.73 4.77 14.78
C LEU A 115 -2.20 5.16 14.60
N GLU A 116 -2.96 5.23 15.68
CA GLU A 116 -4.37 5.66 15.68
C GLU A 116 -4.55 7.18 15.62
N SER A 117 -3.46 7.95 15.73
CA SER A 117 -3.51 9.41 15.71
C SER A 117 -3.90 9.97 14.33
N PRO A 118 -4.59 11.13 14.30
CA PRO A 118 -4.93 11.80 13.04
C PRO A 118 -3.69 12.25 12.26
N ASP A 119 -2.59 12.56 12.96
CA ASP A 119 -1.33 12.96 12.35
C ASP A 119 -0.71 11.80 11.57
N PHE A 120 -0.66 10.61 12.17
CA PHE A 120 -0.18 9.40 11.49
C PHE A 120 -1.05 9.07 10.27
N SER A 121 -2.38 9.11 10.43
CA SER A 121 -3.33 8.89 9.33
C SER A 121 -3.09 9.86 8.15
N THR A 122 -2.85 11.13 8.44
CA THR A 122 -2.55 12.17 7.43
C THR A 122 -1.24 11.89 6.68
N VAL A 123 -0.18 11.52 7.41
CA VAL A 123 1.12 11.17 6.83
C VAL A 123 1.01 9.91 5.98
N LEU A 124 0.35 8.86 6.50
CA LEU A 124 0.15 7.60 5.78
C LEU A 124 -0.63 7.81 4.48
N SER A 125 -1.75 8.55 4.54
CA SER A 125 -2.55 8.88 3.36
C SER A 125 -1.74 9.66 2.31
N THR A 126 -0.93 10.63 2.74
CA THR A 126 -0.03 11.38 1.85
C THR A 126 1.00 10.47 1.18
N CYS A 127 1.60 9.54 1.94
CA CYS A 127 2.55 8.56 1.43
C CYS A 127 1.90 7.61 0.41
N LEU A 128 0.70 7.11 0.68
CA LEU A 128 -0.05 6.25 -0.23
C LEU A 128 -0.40 6.99 -1.52
N ASN A 129 -0.95 8.20 -1.42
CA ASN A 129 -1.28 9.03 -2.58
C ASN A 129 -0.07 9.23 -3.49
N ARG A 130 1.08 9.62 -2.92
CA ARG A 130 2.33 9.78 -3.67
C ARG A 130 2.80 8.46 -4.30
N GLY A 131 2.68 7.35 -3.57
CA GLY A 131 3.03 6.02 -4.08
C GLY A 131 2.20 5.62 -5.30
N PHE A 132 0.87 5.79 -5.23
CA PHE A 132 -0.02 5.47 -6.36
C PHE A 132 0.15 6.45 -7.53
N SER A 133 0.38 7.73 -7.29
CA SER A 133 0.73 8.68 -8.35
C SER A 133 2.01 8.26 -9.07
N ARG A 134 3.07 7.90 -8.33
CA ARG A 134 4.32 7.44 -8.93
C ARG A 134 4.17 6.12 -9.70
N LEU A 135 3.35 5.20 -9.19
CA LEU A 135 3.02 3.97 -9.90
C LEU A 135 2.40 4.28 -11.27
N LEU A 136 1.44 5.21 -11.32
CA LEU A 136 0.81 5.64 -12.57
C LEU A 136 1.78 6.38 -13.50
N ASP A 137 2.64 7.24 -12.96
CA ASP A 137 3.68 7.93 -13.75
C ASP A 137 4.61 6.93 -14.45
N ASN A 138 5.05 5.89 -13.73
CA ASN A 138 5.86 4.82 -14.28
C ASN A 138 5.11 4.03 -15.36
N MET A 139 3.80 3.85 -15.20
CA MET A 139 2.99 3.15 -16.20
C MET A 139 2.71 4.01 -17.44
N ALA A 140 2.69 5.34 -17.31
CA ALA A 140 2.32 6.26 -18.38
C ALA A 140 3.19 6.12 -19.63
N GLU A 141 4.45 5.69 -19.50
CA GLU A 141 5.33 5.48 -20.64
C GLU A 141 4.84 4.40 -21.61
N PHE A 142 4.08 3.42 -21.11
CA PHE A 142 3.52 2.32 -21.91
C PHE A 142 2.20 2.68 -22.60
N PHE A 143 1.56 3.79 -22.20
CA PHE A 143 0.33 4.33 -22.80
C PHE A 143 0.65 5.44 -23.81
N ARG A 144 1.77 5.32 -24.54
CA ARG A 144 2.16 6.27 -25.59
C ARG A 144 1.85 5.71 -26.98
N PRO A 145 1.46 6.56 -27.96
CA PRO A 145 1.25 6.11 -29.32
C PRO A 145 2.53 5.50 -29.89
N THR A 146 2.41 4.41 -30.64
CA THR A 146 3.59 3.85 -31.31
C THR A 146 3.93 4.73 -32.52
N GLU A 147 5.20 4.80 -32.96
CA GLU A 147 5.58 5.55 -34.18
C GLU A 147 4.76 5.16 -35.43
N LYS A 148 4.23 3.93 -35.45
CA LYS A 148 3.29 3.44 -36.48
C LYS A 148 1.92 4.13 -36.46
N ASP A 149 1.46 4.59 -35.30
CA ASP A 149 0.18 5.31 -35.16
C ASP A 149 0.31 6.77 -35.64
N LEU A 150 1.50 7.37 -35.44
CA LEU A 150 1.82 8.73 -35.84
C LEU A 150 1.96 8.90 -37.36
N SER A 151 2.32 7.82 -38.07
CA SER A 151 2.53 7.82 -39.52
C SER A 151 1.25 7.58 -40.34
N GLN A 152 0.15 7.09 -39.73
CA GLN A 152 -1.12 6.83 -40.41
C GLN A 152 -2.17 7.94 -40.28
N LYS A 153 -1.98 8.92 -39.38
CA LYS A 153 -2.95 10.01 -39.17
C LYS A 153 -2.27 11.37 -39.13
N GLY A 154 -2.22 12.05 -40.27
CA GLY A 154 -1.81 13.46 -40.39
C GLY A 154 -2.81 14.46 -39.79
N SER A 155 -3.32 14.21 -38.59
CA SER A 155 -4.24 15.11 -37.89
C SER A 155 -3.78 15.34 -36.46
N VAL A 156 -3.56 16.61 -36.16
CA VAL A 156 -2.98 17.20 -34.93
C VAL A 156 -3.83 17.01 -33.66
N ASN A 157 -4.83 16.11 -33.70
CA ASN A 157 -5.82 15.90 -32.64
C ASN A 157 -5.72 14.51 -31.96
N SER A 158 -4.73 13.69 -32.29
CA SER A 158 -4.64 12.31 -31.78
C SER A 158 -3.94 12.15 -30.42
N LEU A 159 -4.06 13.15 -29.53
CA LEU A 159 -3.78 13.00 -28.08
C LEU A 159 -4.90 12.23 -27.36
N SER A 160 -5.85 11.62 -28.11
CA SER A 160 -6.83 10.68 -27.58
C SER A 160 -6.10 9.59 -26.81
N SER A 161 -6.36 9.53 -25.50
CA SER A 161 -5.77 8.60 -24.54
C SER A 161 -5.60 7.20 -25.11
N VAL A 162 -4.34 6.81 -25.36
CA VAL A 162 -4.00 5.46 -25.80
C VAL A 162 -4.59 4.48 -24.80
N SER A 163 -5.24 3.45 -25.32
CA SER A 163 -5.88 2.41 -24.51
C SER A 163 -5.24 1.07 -24.82
N LEU A 164 -4.99 0.28 -23.79
CA LEU A 164 -4.36 -1.04 -23.90
C LEU A 164 -5.33 -2.13 -23.46
N PRO A 165 -5.39 -3.27 -24.15
CA PRO A 165 -6.10 -4.45 -23.64
C PRO A 165 -5.59 -4.84 -22.26
N LEU A 166 -6.48 -5.23 -21.35
CA LEU A 166 -6.12 -5.64 -19.98
C LEU A 166 -5.05 -6.73 -19.97
N ALA A 167 -5.08 -7.68 -20.92
CA ALA A 167 -4.05 -8.69 -21.10
C ALA A 167 -2.62 -8.11 -21.26
N LYS A 168 -2.49 -6.92 -21.86
CA LYS A 168 -1.21 -6.20 -22.01
C LYS A 168 -0.86 -5.37 -20.79
N ILE A 169 -1.84 -4.92 -20.01
CA ILE A 169 -1.62 -4.15 -18.78
C ILE A 169 -1.07 -5.03 -17.65
N ILE A 170 -1.54 -6.29 -17.56
CA ILE A 170 -1.08 -7.26 -16.55
C ILE A 170 0.45 -7.35 -16.44
N PRO A 171 1.22 -7.63 -17.51
CA PRO A 171 2.67 -7.71 -17.42
C PRO A 171 3.34 -6.36 -17.07
N ILE A 172 2.73 -5.23 -17.44
CA ILE A 172 3.24 -3.89 -17.08
C ILE A 172 3.13 -3.67 -15.57
N ILE A 173 1.96 -3.93 -14.99
CA ILE A 173 1.72 -3.83 -13.54
C ILE A 173 2.63 -4.80 -12.79
N ASN A 174 2.75 -6.05 -13.27
CA ASN A 174 3.60 -7.06 -12.65
C ASN A 174 5.07 -6.61 -12.58
N GLY A 175 5.56 -5.86 -13.58
CA GLY A 175 6.91 -5.30 -13.59
C GLY A 175 7.15 -4.20 -12.56
N GLN A 176 6.09 -3.53 -12.06
CA GLN A 176 6.23 -2.39 -11.14
C GLN A 176 6.80 -2.78 -9.78
N ILE A 177 6.69 -4.05 -9.36
CA ILE A 177 7.24 -4.54 -8.09
C ILE A 177 8.75 -4.28 -7.97
N HIS A 178 9.49 -4.37 -9.09
CA HIS A 178 10.94 -4.15 -9.11
C HIS A 178 11.32 -2.66 -8.93
N SER A 179 10.42 -1.74 -9.24
CA SER A 179 10.63 -0.30 -9.02
C SER A 179 10.18 0.12 -7.62
N VAL A 180 9.02 -0.39 -7.20
CA VAL A 180 8.36 -0.07 -5.93
C VAL A 180 9.14 -0.62 -4.73
N CYS A 181 9.65 -1.85 -4.83
CA CYS A 181 10.36 -2.56 -3.76
C CYS A 181 11.87 -2.64 -4.00
N SER A 182 12.45 -1.72 -4.78
CA SER A 182 13.89 -1.73 -5.08
C SER A 182 14.74 -1.42 -3.84
N GLU A 183 15.80 -2.20 -3.62
CA GLU A 183 16.82 -1.95 -2.58
C GLU A 183 17.82 -0.85 -2.98
N THR A 184 18.05 -0.66 -4.29
CA THR A 184 18.65 0.59 -4.75
C THR A 184 17.66 1.69 -4.43
N PRO A 185 18.10 2.85 -3.91
CA PRO A 185 17.19 3.93 -3.56
C PRO A 185 16.48 4.42 -4.81
N SER A 186 15.37 3.77 -5.14
CA SER A 186 14.48 4.20 -6.19
C SER A 186 13.84 5.50 -5.68
N HIS A 187 13.50 6.40 -6.61
CA HIS A 187 12.77 7.61 -6.27
C HIS A 187 11.49 7.32 -5.45
N PHE A 188 10.98 6.08 -5.46
CA PHE A 188 9.83 5.62 -4.70
C PHE A 188 10.09 5.52 -3.19
N VAL A 189 11.26 4.99 -2.80
CA VAL A 189 11.65 4.81 -1.38
C VAL A 189 12.28 6.09 -0.84
N GLN A 190 13.06 6.82 -1.63
CA GLN A 190 13.69 8.09 -1.22
C GLN A 190 12.66 9.19 -0.91
N VAL A 191 11.57 9.30 -1.68
CA VAL A 191 10.51 10.29 -1.43
C VAL A 191 9.81 10.05 -0.08
N ARG A 192 9.91 8.83 0.47
CA ARG A 192 9.32 8.46 1.76
C ARG A 192 10.25 8.70 2.96
N ILE A 193 11.57 8.80 2.72
CA ILE A 193 12.60 9.07 3.75
C ILE A 193 12.79 10.59 3.99
N LEU A 194 12.30 11.42 3.08
CA LEU A 194 12.44 12.89 3.09
C LEU A 194 11.23 13.64 3.65
N LEU A 195 10.24 12.94 4.20
CA LEU A 195 9.20 13.50 5.07
C LEU A 195 9.63 13.32 6.53
#